data_AF-A0AAU1Q3J3-F1
#
_entry.id   AF-A0AAU1Q3J3-F1
#
_cell.length_a   1.000
_cell.length_b   1.000
_cell.length_c   1.000
_cell.angle_alpha   90.00
_cell.angle_beta   90.00
_cell.angle_gamma   90.00
#
_symmetry.space_group_name_H-M   'P 1'
#
loop_
_entity.id
_entity.type
_entity.pdbx_description
1 polymer ?
#
loop_
_entity_poly.entity_id
_entity_poly.type
_entity_poly.pdbx_seq_one_letter_code
_entity_poly.pdbx_strand_id
1 'polypeptide(L)'
;MHDPEDAGFEDEAFDPDDVVWVRGVDYVAGWRDATDAGTELADALAAAGFDTTGLEWRARTNVDGSGAVSLVLSAAAAHDVAALVRAVARLGKVG
;
A
#
# COMPACT_ATOMS: atom_id res chain seq x y z
N MET A 1 -26.77 8.42 9.49
CA MET A 1 -26.35 7.01 9.32
C MET A 1 -24.86 7.11 9.06
N HIS A 2 -24.04 6.76 10.06
CA HIS A 2 -22.59 6.77 9.97
C HIS A 2 -22.19 5.37 9.55
N ASP A 3 -21.53 5.24 8.40
CA ASP A 3 -21.05 3.96 7.90
C ASP A 3 -19.81 3.57 8.73
N PRO A 4 -19.85 2.48 9.53
CA PRO A 4 -18.77 2.13 10.45
C PRO A 4 -17.55 1.49 9.76
N GLU A 5 -17.52 1.43 8.43
CA GLU A 5 -16.45 0.77 7.66
C GLU A 5 -15.35 1.72 7.14
N ASP A 6 -15.45 3.04 7.38
CA ASP A 6 -14.54 4.05 6.81
C ASP A 6 -13.45 4.53 7.78
N ALA A 7 -12.88 3.60 8.56
CA ALA A 7 -11.87 3.91 9.58
C ALA A 7 -10.42 3.85 9.08
N GLY A 8 -10.19 3.52 7.81
CA GLY A 8 -8.85 3.20 7.31
C GLY A 8 -8.15 4.26 6.49
N PHE A 9 -8.87 5.19 5.87
CA PHE A 9 -8.25 6.29 5.12
C PHE A 9 -9.09 7.54 5.30
N GLU A 10 -8.67 8.45 6.20
CA GLU A 10 -9.24 9.80 6.25
C GLU A 10 -9.07 10.43 4.86
N ASP A 11 -10.11 11.11 4.36
CA ASP A 11 -10.14 11.80 3.06
C ASP A 11 -8.84 12.59 2.88
N GLU A 12 -7.93 12.05 2.06
CA GLU A 12 -6.66 12.68 1.73
C GLU A 12 -7.00 14.05 1.12
N ALA A 13 -6.41 15.12 1.65
CA ALA A 13 -6.76 16.48 1.26
C ALA A 13 -6.72 16.61 -0.27
N PHE A 14 -7.88 16.91 -0.86
CA PHE A 14 -8.03 17.01 -2.31
C PHE A 14 -7.00 17.99 -2.89
N ASP A 15 -6.01 17.46 -3.62
CA ASP A 15 -5.06 18.24 -4.38
C ASP A 15 -5.60 18.46 -5.80
N PRO A 16 -5.89 19.70 -6.22
CA PRO A 16 -6.33 19.98 -7.58
C PRO A 16 -5.31 19.59 -8.66
N ASP A 17 -4.03 19.48 -8.33
CA ASP A 17 -3.00 19.01 -9.26
C ASP A 17 -3.06 17.47 -9.46
N ASP A 18 -3.64 16.72 -8.51
CA ASP A 18 -3.84 15.25 -8.61
C ASP A 18 -4.99 14.86 -9.57
N VAL A 19 -5.83 15.81 -10.00
CA VAL A 19 -6.97 15.56 -10.93
C VAL A 19 -6.76 16.06 -12.35
N VAL A 20 -5.58 16.59 -12.67
CA VAL A 20 -5.26 17.05 -14.02
C VAL A 20 -4.94 15.85 -14.91
N TRP A 21 -5.89 15.49 -15.79
CA TRP A 21 -5.68 14.40 -16.74
C TRP A 21 -4.70 14.81 -17.85
N VAL A 22 -3.51 14.22 -17.87
CA VAL A 22 -2.49 14.48 -18.89
C VAL A 22 -2.68 13.53 -20.08
N ARG A 23 -2.82 14.10 -21.28
CA ARG A 23 -2.92 13.32 -22.52
C ARG A 23 -1.67 12.46 -22.73
N GLY A 24 -1.88 11.17 -22.98
CA GLY A 24 -0.80 10.23 -23.30
C GLY A 24 -0.21 9.50 -22.09
N VAL A 25 -0.65 9.83 -20.88
CA VAL A 25 -0.31 9.09 -19.66
C VAL A 25 -1.32 7.97 -19.46
N ASP A 26 -0.83 6.75 -19.27
CA ASP A 26 -1.67 5.57 -19.03
C ASP A 26 -1.90 5.36 -17.53
N TYR A 27 -2.81 6.16 -16.98
CA TYR A 27 -3.18 6.07 -15.57
C TYR A 27 -3.77 4.71 -15.18
N VAL A 28 -4.43 4.03 -16.12
CA VAL A 28 -5.06 2.73 -15.85
C VAL A 28 -3.99 1.64 -15.70
N ALA A 29 -2.92 1.68 -16.49
CA ALA A 29 -1.79 0.78 -16.29
C ALA A 29 -1.15 0.97 -14.91
N GLY A 30 -0.90 2.22 -14.50
CA GLY A 30 -0.35 2.52 -13.18
C GLY A 30 -1.24 2.05 -12.04
N TRP A 31 -2.56 2.26 -12.14
CA TRP A 31 -3.51 1.78 -11.13
C TRP A 31 -3.55 0.26 -11.05
N ARG A 32 -3.51 -0.45 -12.19
CA ARG A 32 -3.46 -1.92 -12.22
C ARG A 32 -2.20 -2.46 -11.58
N ASP A 33 -1.04 -1.91 -11.95
CA ASP A 33 0.25 -2.28 -11.37
C ASP A 33 0.25 -2.08 -9.84
N ALA A 34 -0.27 -0.94 -9.36
CA ALA A 34 -0.45 -0.70 -7.92
C ALA A 34 -1.43 -1.69 -7.26
N THR A 35 -2.51 -2.06 -7.94
CA THR A 35 -3.50 -3.03 -7.42
C THR A 35 -2.90 -4.41 -7.27
N ASP A 36 -2.13 -4.84 -8.28
CA ASP A 36 -1.44 -6.12 -8.28
C ASP A 36 -0.37 -6.14 -7.18
N ALA A 37 0.44 -5.08 -7.08
CA ALA A 37 1.47 -4.95 -6.05
C ALA A 37 0.89 -4.90 -4.62
N GLY A 38 -0.23 -4.20 -4.41
CA GLY A 38 -0.90 -4.15 -3.11
C GLY A 38 -1.46 -5.51 -2.70
N THR A 39 -2.04 -6.25 -3.65
CA THR A 39 -2.51 -7.62 -3.43
C THR A 39 -1.36 -8.56 -3.09
N GLU A 40 -0.27 -8.51 -3.87
CA GLU A 40 0.92 -9.33 -3.62
C GLU A 40 1.54 -9.04 -2.24
N LEU A 41 1.60 -7.76 -1.83
CA LEU A 41 2.11 -7.38 -0.52
C LEU A 41 1.23 -7.91 0.62
N ALA A 42 -0.10 -7.79 0.49
CA ALA A 42 -1.03 -8.32 1.48
C ALA A 42 -0.91 -9.85 1.62
N ASP A 43 -0.84 -10.56 0.50
CA ASP A 43 -0.65 -12.02 0.46
C ASP A 43 0.69 -12.44 1.09
N ALA A 44 1.77 -11.71 0.79
CA ALA A 44 3.09 -11.98 1.36
C ALA A 44 3.12 -11.78 2.88
N LEU A 45 2.43 -10.75 3.38
CA LEU A 45 2.29 -10.51 4.82
C LEU A 45 1.47 -11.61 5.49
N ALA A 46 0.36 -12.03 4.89
CA ALA A 46 -0.43 -13.15 5.39
C ALA A 46 0.40 -14.45 5.43
N ALA A 47 1.14 -14.74 4.37
CA ALA A 47 2.01 -15.92 4.26
C ALA A 47 3.16 -15.91 5.28
N ALA A 48 3.67 -14.73 5.64
CA ALA A 48 4.67 -14.56 6.68
C ALA A 48 4.11 -14.65 8.12
N GLY A 49 2.79 -14.83 8.26
CA GLY A 49 2.13 -15.03 9.56
C GLY A 49 1.82 -13.73 10.30
N PHE A 50 1.85 -12.58 9.63
CA PHE A 50 1.38 -11.33 10.22
C PHE A 50 -0.13 -11.37 10.41
N ASP A 51 -0.60 -10.77 11.50
CA ASP A 51 -2.02 -10.54 11.69
C ASP A 51 -2.51 -9.50 10.66
N THR A 52 -3.29 -9.96 9.69
CA THR A 52 -3.89 -9.11 8.66
C THR A 52 -5.25 -8.55 9.08
N THR A 53 -5.69 -8.81 10.31
CA THR A 53 -6.94 -8.24 10.84
C THR A 53 -6.80 -6.72 10.94
N GLY A 54 -7.53 -5.99 10.10
CA GLY A 54 -7.42 -4.53 9.99
C GLY A 54 -6.23 -4.05 9.14
N LEU A 55 -5.63 -4.92 8.33
CA LEU A 55 -4.74 -4.50 7.26
C LEU A 55 -5.58 -3.92 6.13
N GLU A 56 -5.28 -2.69 5.75
CA GLU A 56 -5.93 -2.02 4.63
C GLU A 56 -4.88 -1.48 3.69
N TRP A 57 -5.12 -1.57 2.39
CA TRP A 57 -4.24 -0.97 1.39
C TRP A 57 -5.05 -0.31 0.29
N ARG A 58 -4.45 0.69 -0.34
CA ARG A 58 -5.07 1.46 -1.41
C ARG A 58 -4.10 1.66 -2.55
N ALA A 59 -4.53 1.27 -3.75
CA ALA A 59 -3.83 1.62 -4.98
C ALA A 59 -4.24 3.03 -5.41
N ARG A 60 -3.23 3.84 -5.75
CA ARG A 60 -3.40 5.11 -6.45
C ARG A 60 -2.46 5.17 -7.65
N THR A 61 -2.68 6.17 -8.49
CA THR A 61 -1.79 6.49 -9.59
C THR A 61 -1.31 7.91 -9.41
N ASN A 62 -0.02 8.13 -9.58
CA ASN A 62 0.58 9.45 -9.50
C ASN A 62 0.32 10.25 -10.79
N VAL A 63 0.61 11.54 -10.75
CA VAL A 63 0.43 12.47 -11.89
C VAL A 63 1.19 12.03 -13.15
N ASP A 64 2.30 11.31 -13.00
CA ASP A 64 3.12 10.77 -14.09
C ASP A 64 2.62 9.41 -14.63
N GLY A 65 1.54 8.87 -14.07
CA GLY A 65 0.98 7.57 -14.44
C GLY A 65 1.59 6.38 -13.69
N SER A 66 2.54 6.59 -12.78
CA SER A 66 3.12 5.50 -11.98
C SER A 66 2.15 5.02 -10.90
N GLY A 67 2.14 3.71 -10.65
CA GLY A 67 1.38 3.12 -9.55
C GLY A 67 2.00 3.43 -8.19
N ALA A 68 1.16 3.65 -7.18
CA ALA A 68 1.58 3.76 -5.79
C ALA A 68 0.61 3.03 -4.87
N VAL A 69 1.13 2.43 -3.80
CA VAL A 69 0.36 1.68 -2.81
C VAL A 69 0.54 2.33 -1.45
N SER A 70 -0.59 2.70 -0.84
CA SER A 70 -0.65 3.09 0.57
C SER A 70 -1.08 1.88 1.39
N LEU A 71 -0.41 1.61 2.51
CA LEU A 71 -0.71 0.49 3.41
C LEU A 71 -0.91 1.02 4.83
N VAL A 72 -2.00 0.61 5.45
CA VAL A 72 -2.33 0.90 6.85
C VAL A 72 -2.19 -0.38 7.65
N LEU A 73 -1.40 -0.28 8.71
CA LEU A 73 -1.10 -1.37 9.63
C LEU A 73 -1.32 -0.89 11.07
N SER A 74 -1.66 -1.81 11.96
CA SER A 74 -1.50 -1.56 13.39
C SER A 74 -0.02 -1.29 13.73
N ALA A 75 0.23 -0.48 14.76
CA ALA A 75 1.60 -0.21 15.19
C ALA A 75 2.37 -1.50 15.54
N ALA A 76 1.68 -2.50 16.10
CA ALA A 76 2.27 -3.82 16.39
C ALA A 76 2.70 -4.53 15.11
N ALA A 77 1.80 -4.64 14.11
CA ALA A 77 2.12 -5.25 12.82
C ALA A 77 3.28 -4.52 12.12
N ALA A 78 3.31 -3.18 12.17
CA ALA A 78 4.42 -2.40 11.61
C ALA A 78 5.76 -2.70 12.30
N HIS A 79 5.78 -2.89 13.63
CA HIS A 79 6.99 -3.30 14.35
C HIS A 79 7.44 -4.71 13.97
N ASP A 80 6.52 -5.65 13.85
CA ASP A 80 6.84 -7.03 13.48
C ASP A 80 7.41 -7.07 12.04
N VAL A 81 6.82 -6.34 11.10
CA VAL A 81 7.31 -6.22 9.71
C VAL A 81 8.72 -5.64 9.71
N ALA A 82 8.97 -4.58 10.46
CA ALA A 82 10.29 -3.99 10.56
C ALA A 82 11.32 -4.94 11.18
N ALA A 83 10.92 -5.78 12.14
CA ALA A 83 11.78 -6.80 12.73
C ALA A 83 12.15 -7.88 11.70
N LEU A 84 11.18 -8.36 10.92
CA LEU A 84 11.40 -9.33 9.85
C LEU A 84 12.34 -8.80 8.78
N VAL A 85 12.10 -7.59 8.27
CA VAL A 85 12.96 -6.97 7.24
C VAL A 85 14.40 -6.85 7.73
N ARG A 86 14.61 -6.44 8.98
CA ARG A 86 15.97 -6.38 9.57
C ARG A 86 16.60 -7.76 9.72
N ALA A 87 15.83 -8.79 10.07
CA ALA A 87 16.34 -10.15 10.18
C ALA A 87 16.80 -10.68 8.81
N VAL A 88 15.97 -10.52 7.78
CA VAL A 88 16.30 -10.93 6.40
C VAL A 88 17.51 -10.16 5.87
N ALA A 89 17.57 -8.85 6.08
CA ALA A 89 18.71 -8.04 5.65
C ALA A 89 20.04 -8.47 6.32
N ARG A 90 19.99 -8.94 7.58
CA ARG A 90 21.18 -9.49 8.25
C ARG A 90 21.59 -10.83 7.65
N LEU A 91 20.63 -11.70 7.33
CA LEU A 91 20.91 -12.98 6.69
C LEU A 91 21.53 -12.80 5.29
N GLY A 92 20.99 -11.87 4.50
CA GLY A 92 21.52 -11.56 3.16
C GLY A 92 22.88 -10.83 3.16
N LYS A 93 23.35 -10.34 4.31
CA LYS A 93 24.68 -9.72 4.47
C LYS A 93 25.75 -10.69 4.97
N VAL A 94 25.33 -11.89 5.41
CA VAL A 94 26.22 -12.95 5.91
C VAL A 94 26.50 -14.01 4.83
N GLY A 95 25.73 -14.03 3.74
CA GLY A 95 26.03 -14.78 2.51
C GLY A 95 26.82 -13.95 1.51
#